data_AF-A0A6A6WA84-F1
#
_entry.id   AF-A0A6A6WA84-F1
#
_cell.length_a   1.000
_cell.length_b   1.000
_cell.length_c   1.000
_cell.angle_alpha   90.00
_cell.angle_beta   90.00
_cell.angle_gamma   90.00
#
_symmetry.space_group_name_H-M   'P 1'
#
loop_
_entity.id
_entity.type
_entity.pdbx_description
1 polymer ?
#
loop_
_entity_poly.entity_id
_entity_poly.type
_entity_poly.pdbx_seq_one_letter_code
_entity_poly.pdbx_strand_id
1 'polypeptide(L)'
;MQPLPFIGRLHAYEFVTLVLSMVLIFVESIISIITLALPTPIIGFFYRGSRRAFNHLSSPAGRRSRNKKKNVSSPIAQAQDFVELCALYGYYAEEHIVQTGDGYLLGLHRLGWRKGEEHVRVNSGPDSLKKKVVYMHHGLLMNSDVWVCITEKERVLPFLLVEQGYDVWLGNNRGNKYSKKSINCSPADVKFWNFSMDQFAFHDIPDSVNYILETTHQSSLSYIGFSQGTAQAFAALSVSPPLNDKIDVFIALAPAMSPKGVFSSVVDTFVKASPNLLFLAFGRRAILGSATMWQAILYPPIFVRLIDMSLTFLFNWRGQNISPHQKLAAYPHLYSFTSTKSVVHWFQIMRNAKFQMYDDEVQGPLSFSTGGKYYKVAKFPTRNIKTPIVLVYGGSDSLVDINVMLQQLPAHTTAKEVSHYEHLDFLWASTVDKLVFPHVFQALDTYTDPEKRRTHQRLQPPAQLMNRPSFSAPYTTDEDAYDSPTSPLASRKFSENLPSISSRIPSTPTSTTDRVIASAKEPQSPAASHLTGKTAGWWSSDEIGGTDVERARESTPSPRPGSRGTPDHLKDNYGLKGISLGASRPVGGVSKGEVEIGVGAGSGAEGRKKKKAKKKEGD
;
A
#
# COMPACT_ATOMS: atom_id res chain seq x y z
N MET A 1 37.31 2.13 -21.74
CA MET A 1 36.69 2.45 -23.05
C MET A 1 36.02 3.80 -22.92
N GLN A 2 36.14 4.66 -23.93
CA GLN A 2 35.42 5.95 -23.96
C GLN A 2 33.92 5.73 -24.24
N PRO A 3 33.03 6.64 -23.79
CA PRO A 3 31.62 6.60 -24.17
C PRO A 3 31.46 6.92 -25.67
N LEU A 4 30.68 6.10 -26.38
CA LEU A 4 30.36 6.36 -27.79
C LEU A 4 29.40 7.57 -27.90
N PRO A 5 29.66 8.55 -28.79
CA PRO A 5 29.07 9.89 -28.72
C PRO A 5 27.59 10.01 -29.12
N PHE A 6 26.83 8.91 -29.17
CA PHE A 6 25.42 8.88 -29.59
C PHE A 6 24.46 8.26 -28.55
N ILE A 7 24.94 7.73 -27.42
CA ILE A 7 24.08 7.18 -26.34
C ILE A 7 24.49 7.79 -25.00
N GLY A 8 23.96 8.98 -24.70
CA GLY A 8 24.19 9.64 -23.42
C GLY A 8 23.44 8.94 -22.26
N ARG A 9 24.17 8.68 -21.16
CA ARG A 9 23.66 8.18 -19.85
C ARG A 9 23.24 6.71 -19.74
N LEU A 10 23.54 5.85 -20.70
CA LEU A 10 23.44 4.39 -20.50
C LEU A 10 24.78 3.73 -20.81
N HIS A 11 25.35 3.04 -19.82
CA HIS A 11 26.49 2.15 -20.02
C HIS A 11 26.09 0.97 -20.91
N ALA A 12 27.07 0.35 -21.58
CA ALA A 12 26.81 -0.80 -22.47
C ALA A 12 26.06 -1.96 -21.76
N TYR A 13 26.29 -2.19 -20.46
CA TYR A 13 25.56 -3.18 -19.68
C TYR A 13 24.11 -2.77 -19.37
N GLU A 14 23.82 -1.47 -19.17
CA GLU A 14 22.46 -0.96 -19.01
C GLU A 14 21.68 -1.08 -20.33
N PHE A 15 22.34 -0.87 -21.48
CA PHE A 15 21.73 -1.11 -22.79
C PHE A 15 21.40 -2.59 -23.04
N VAL A 16 22.33 -3.51 -22.72
CA VAL A 16 22.06 -4.97 -22.78
C VAL A 16 20.94 -5.37 -21.81
N THR A 17 20.93 -4.83 -20.59
CA THR A 17 19.85 -5.00 -19.60
C THR A 17 18.51 -4.51 -20.16
N LEU A 18 18.48 -3.34 -20.80
CA LEU A 18 17.28 -2.77 -21.39
C LEU A 18 16.73 -3.63 -22.53
N VAL A 19 17.60 -4.08 -23.45
CA VAL A 19 17.22 -4.98 -24.56
C VAL A 19 16.73 -6.33 -24.05
N LEU A 20 17.45 -6.95 -23.09
CA LEU A 20 17.01 -8.20 -22.47
C LEU A 20 15.65 -8.04 -21.78
N SER A 21 15.43 -6.92 -21.09
CA SER A 21 14.16 -6.66 -20.40
C SER A 21 13.03 -6.34 -21.38
N MET A 22 13.30 -5.71 -22.53
CA MET A 22 12.34 -5.59 -23.62
C MET A 22 11.95 -6.96 -24.20
N VAL A 23 12.92 -7.86 -24.41
CA VAL A 23 12.63 -9.24 -24.85
C VAL A 23 11.76 -9.97 -23.82
N LEU A 24 12.08 -9.85 -22.52
CA LEU A 24 11.27 -10.45 -21.46
C LEU A 24 9.83 -9.90 -21.42
N ILE A 25 9.61 -8.60 -21.67
CA ILE A 25 8.26 -8.02 -21.69
C ILE A 25 7.52 -8.31 -23.01
N PHE A 26 8.21 -8.44 -24.14
CA PHE A 26 7.61 -8.96 -25.37
C PHE A 26 7.15 -10.42 -25.19
N VAL A 27 7.95 -11.24 -24.50
CA VAL A 27 7.56 -12.59 -24.08
C VAL A 27 6.40 -12.56 -23.08
N GLU A 28 6.37 -11.63 -22.12
CA GLU A 28 5.21 -11.43 -21.21
C GLU A 28 3.94 -11.09 -21.99
N SER A 29 4.02 -10.21 -22.99
CA SER A 29 2.89 -9.82 -23.84
C SER A 29 2.34 -11.02 -24.62
N ILE A 30 3.23 -11.85 -25.20
CA ILE A 30 2.85 -13.09 -25.90
C ILE A 30 2.20 -14.09 -24.91
N ILE A 31 2.79 -14.29 -23.73
CA ILE A 31 2.27 -15.18 -22.68
C ILE A 31 0.89 -14.72 -22.19
N SER A 32 0.71 -13.42 -21.96
CA SER A 32 -0.59 -12.81 -21.60
C SER A 32 -1.65 -13.01 -22.68
N ILE A 33 -1.31 -12.86 -23.97
CA ILE A 33 -2.23 -13.12 -25.09
C ILE A 33 -2.62 -14.60 -25.17
N ILE A 34 -1.64 -15.52 -25.13
CA ILE A 34 -1.87 -16.98 -25.15
C ILE A 34 -2.79 -17.40 -24.00
N THR A 35 -2.68 -16.74 -22.85
CA THR A 35 -3.35 -17.19 -21.63
C THR A 35 -4.77 -16.66 -21.46
N LEU A 36 -5.13 -15.55 -22.12
CA LEU A 36 -6.53 -15.16 -22.29
C LEU A 36 -7.35 -16.24 -23.04
N ALA A 37 -6.68 -17.16 -23.74
CA ALA A 37 -7.27 -18.31 -24.42
C ALA A 37 -6.96 -19.68 -23.78
N LEU A 38 -6.27 -19.76 -22.62
CA LEU A 38 -5.80 -21.03 -22.06
C LEU A 38 -6.95 -21.87 -21.45
N PRO A 39 -7.28 -23.07 -21.99
CA PRO A 39 -8.37 -23.89 -21.46
C PRO A 39 -8.05 -24.48 -20.08
N THR A 40 -9.07 -24.60 -19.22
CA THR A 40 -8.97 -25.16 -17.87
C THR A 40 -8.23 -26.51 -17.76
N PRO A 41 -8.36 -27.47 -18.71
CA PRO A 41 -7.57 -28.70 -18.72
C PRO A 41 -6.04 -28.47 -18.76
N ILE A 42 -5.58 -27.42 -19.44
CA ILE A 42 -4.16 -27.08 -19.59
C ILE A 42 -3.64 -26.36 -18.34
N ILE A 43 -4.42 -25.42 -17.77
CA ILE A 43 -4.14 -24.84 -16.45
C ILE A 43 -3.98 -25.96 -15.40
N GLY A 44 -4.92 -26.91 -15.39
CA GLY A 44 -4.85 -28.09 -14.53
C GLY A 44 -3.66 -29.01 -14.82
N PHE A 45 -3.18 -29.09 -16.06
CA PHE A 45 -1.97 -29.86 -16.41
C PHE A 45 -0.73 -29.23 -15.80
N PHE A 46 -0.49 -27.93 -16.02
CA PHE A 46 0.66 -27.23 -15.45
C PHE A 46 0.59 -27.15 -13.92
N TYR A 47 -0.59 -27.00 -13.32
CA TYR A 47 -0.78 -27.06 -11.87
C TYR A 47 -0.40 -28.44 -11.30
N ARG A 48 -0.81 -29.54 -11.96
CA ARG A 48 -0.39 -30.91 -11.58
C ARG A 48 1.11 -31.10 -11.75
N GLY A 49 1.71 -30.55 -12.80
CA GLY A 49 3.16 -30.58 -13.05
C GLY A 49 3.96 -29.84 -11.97
N SER A 50 3.62 -28.58 -11.71
CA SER A 50 4.29 -27.73 -10.72
C SER A 50 4.13 -28.29 -9.29
N ARG A 51 2.95 -28.83 -8.94
CA ARG A 51 2.73 -29.55 -7.68
C ARG A 51 3.57 -30.83 -7.57
N ARG A 52 3.74 -31.61 -8.64
CA ARG A 52 4.62 -32.81 -8.66
C ARG A 52 6.08 -32.41 -8.45
N ALA A 53 6.58 -31.43 -9.19
CA ALA A 53 7.95 -30.93 -9.07
C ALA A 53 8.25 -30.41 -7.64
N PHE A 54 7.39 -29.53 -7.11
CA PHE A 54 7.53 -29.03 -5.74
C PHE A 54 7.49 -30.16 -4.70
N ASN A 55 6.59 -31.14 -4.87
CA ASN A 55 6.52 -32.29 -3.98
C ASN A 55 7.81 -33.11 -4.02
N HIS A 56 8.36 -33.41 -5.21
CA HIS A 56 9.60 -34.18 -5.36
C HIS A 56 10.77 -33.52 -4.61
N LEU A 57 10.85 -32.19 -4.66
CA LEU A 57 11.92 -31.41 -4.02
C LEU A 57 11.70 -31.14 -2.52
N SER A 58 10.46 -31.27 -2.00
CA SER A 58 10.13 -31.00 -0.60
C SER A 58 10.64 -32.06 0.39
N SER A 59 11.23 -31.63 1.51
CA SER A 59 11.60 -32.55 2.60
C SER A 59 10.36 -33.14 3.34
N PRO A 60 10.45 -34.36 3.92
CA PRO A 60 9.35 -34.95 4.68
C PRO A 60 8.96 -34.19 5.97
N ALA A 61 9.80 -33.30 6.47
CA ALA A 61 9.50 -32.41 7.59
C ALA A 61 8.62 -31.23 7.12
N GLY A 62 9.08 -30.47 6.11
CA GLY A 62 8.33 -29.35 5.54
C GLY A 62 6.96 -29.74 4.99
N ARG A 63 6.82 -30.94 4.41
CA ARG A 63 5.50 -31.49 4.03
C ARG A 63 4.56 -31.66 5.23
N ARG A 64 5.06 -32.13 6.39
CA ARG A 64 4.25 -32.34 7.62
C ARG A 64 3.88 -31.01 8.30
N SER A 65 4.84 -30.09 8.45
CA SER A 65 4.59 -28.75 9.01
C SER A 65 3.51 -28.00 8.22
N ARG A 66 3.64 -27.98 6.89
CA ARG A 66 2.66 -27.34 5.99
C ARG A 66 1.28 -27.98 6.08
N ASN A 67 1.18 -29.31 6.13
CA ASN A 67 -0.11 -29.99 6.28
C ASN A 67 -0.80 -29.63 7.61
N LYS A 68 -0.05 -29.44 8.71
CA LYS A 68 -0.61 -29.01 10.00
C LYS A 68 -1.20 -27.59 9.94
N LYS A 69 -0.52 -26.65 9.27
CA LYS A 69 -1.00 -25.25 9.15
C LYS A 69 -1.98 -25.01 7.99
N LYS A 70 -2.11 -25.96 7.04
CA LYS A 70 -2.99 -25.83 5.86
C LYS A 70 -4.43 -25.47 6.21
N ASN A 71 -4.99 -26.01 7.30
CA ASN A 71 -6.38 -25.77 7.66
C ASN A 71 -6.69 -24.30 8.00
N VAL A 72 -5.67 -23.50 8.35
CA VAL A 72 -5.82 -22.06 8.61
C VAL A 72 -5.56 -21.22 7.35
N SER A 73 -4.53 -21.55 6.56
CA SER A 73 -4.18 -20.74 5.38
C SER A 73 -4.99 -21.08 4.13
N SER A 74 -5.52 -22.30 3.99
CA SER A 74 -6.28 -22.73 2.80
C SER A 74 -7.61 -22.00 2.64
N PRO A 75 -8.46 -21.81 3.68
CA PRO A 75 -9.71 -21.05 3.54
C PRO A 75 -9.46 -19.61 3.07
N ILE A 76 -8.52 -18.91 3.71
CA ILE A 76 -8.15 -17.53 3.37
C ILE A 76 -7.64 -17.46 1.92
N ALA A 77 -6.74 -18.37 1.52
CA ALA A 77 -6.20 -18.45 0.16
C ALA A 77 -7.22 -18.88 -0.92
N GLN A 78 -8.42 -19.30 -0.54
CA GLN A 78 -9.48 -19.78 -1.43
C GLN A 78 -10.73 -18.89 -1.42
N ALA A 79 -10.83 -17.94 -0.49
CA ALA A 79 -11.88 -16.93 -0.49
C ALA A 79 -11.83 -16.11 -1.80
N GLN A 80 -12.99 -15.81 -2.36
CA GLN A 80 -13.12 -15.14 -3.65
C GLN A 80 -13.02 -13.61 -3.51
N ASP A 81 -13.52 -13.06 -2.41
CA ASP A 81 -13.68 -11.63 -2.18
C ASP A 81 -13.55 -11.21 -0.69
N PHE A 82 -13.69 -9.92 -0.45
CA PHE A 82 -13.60 -9.30 0.88
C PHE A 82 -14.71 -9.77 1.83
N VAL A 83 -15.90 -10.05 1.32
CA VAL A 83 -17.06 -10.48 2.12
C VAL A 83 -16.88 -11.91 2.59
N GLU A 84 -16.42 -12.82 1.71
CA GLU A 84 -16.00 -14.17 2.10
C GLU A 84 -14.84 -14.13 3.11
N LEU A 85 -13.83 -13.26 2.91
CA LEU A 85 -12.72 -13.08 3.85
C LEU A 85 -13.20 -12.62 5.23
N CYS A 86 -14.18 -11.71 5.31
CA CYS A 86 -14.76 -11.27 6.59
C CYS A 86 -15.66 -12.36 7.22
N ALA A 87 -16.42 -13.09 6.40
CA ALA A 87 -17.27 -14.19 6.85
C ALA A 87 -16.47 -15.36 7.46
N LEU A 88 -15.26 -15.65 6.97
CA LEU A 88 -14.34 -16.62 7.60
C LEU A 88 -14.03 -16.29 9.07
N TYR A 89 -14.01 -15.00 9.41
CA TYR A 89 -13.81 -14.53 10.79
C TYR A 89 -15.13 -14.20 11.49
N GLY A 90 -16.29 -14.45 10.86
CA GLY A 90 -17.60 -14.15 11.40
C GLY A 90 -17.84 -12.65 11.62
N TYR A 91 -17.50 -11.83 10.64
CA TYR A 91 -17.93 -10.43 10.52
C TYR A 91 -18.81 -10.26 9.28
N TYR A 92 -19.87 -9.47 9.41
CA TYR A 92 -20.68 -9.01 8.29
C TYR A 92 -20.04 -7.76 7.66
N ALA A 93 -19.97 -7.74 6.32
CA ALA A 93 -19.41 -6.64 5.54
C ALA A 93 -20.46 -6.13 4.53
N GLU A 94 -20.52 -4.82 4.34
CA GLU A 94 -21.32 -4.19 3.28
C GLU A 94 -20.43 -3.81 2.08
N GLU A 95 -20.99 -3.91 0.88
CA GLU A 95 -20.43 -3.37 -0.36
C GLU A 95 -21.16 -2.07 -0.74
N HIS A 96 -20.39 -1.04 -1.09
CA HIS A 96 -20.89 0.27 -1.50
C HIS A 96 -20.30 0.67 -2.85
N ILE A 97 -21.13 1.12 -3.78
CA ILE A 97 -20.69 1.62 -5.09
C ILE A 97 -20.65 3.14 -5.07
N VAL A 98 -19.44 3.71 -5.16
CA VAL A 98 -19.21 5.16 -5.26
C VAL A 98 -18.95 5.53 -6.71
N GLN A 99 -19.67 6.52 -7.25
CA GLN A 99 -19.37 7.09 -8.55
C GLN A 99 -18.44 8.30 -8.39
N THR A 100 -17.31 8.30 -9.10
CA THR A 100 -16.41 9.47 -9.15
C THR A 100 -16.94 10.57 -10.06
N GLY A 101 -16.45 11.80 -9.88
CA GLY A 101 -16.80 12.95 -10.73
C GLY A 101 -16.49 12.75 -12.22
N ASP A 102 -15.50 11.90 -12.56
CA ASP A 102 -15.17 11.52 -13.94
C ASP A 102 -15.79 10.17 -14.40
N GLY A 103 -16.66 9.58 -13.57
CA GLY A 103 -17.53 8.47 -13.94
C GLY A 103 -16.90 7.08 -13.88
N TYR A 104 -15.95 6.84 -12.97
CA TYR A 104 -15.57 5.50 -12.53
C TYR A 104 -16.49 5.04 -11.41
N LEU A 105 -16.69 3.74 -11.27
CA LEU A 105 -17.46 3.12 -10.19
C LEU A 105 -16.49 2.36 -9.28
N LEU A 106 -16.37 2.82 -8.03
CA LEU A 106 -15.47 2.26 -7.02
C LEU A 106 -16.25 1.35 -6.07
N GLY A 107 -15.75 0.14 -5.83
CA GLY A 107 -16.31 -0.80 -4.86
C GLY A 107 -15.67 -0.60 -3.49
N LEU A 108 -16.31 0.16 -2.61
CA LEU A 108 -15.91 0.33 -1.21
C LEU A 108 -16.48 -0.79 -0.36
N HIS A 109 -15.72 -1.23 0.65
CA HIS A 109 -16.22 -2.16 1.67
C HIS A 109 -16.41 -1.44 3.01
N ARG A 110 -17.35 -1.91 3.81
CA ARG A 110 -17.63 -1.36 5.15
C ARG A 110 -17.83 -2.48 6.18
N LEU A 111 -17.29 -2.27 7.37
CA LEU A 111 -17.50 -3.06 8.57
C LEU A 111 -18.07 -2.15 9.66
N GLY A 112 -19.41 -2.09 9.75
CA GLY A 112 -20.10 -1.23 10.72
C GLY A 112 -20.26 -1.86 12.12
N TRP A 113 -20.21 -3.18 12.24
CA TRP A 113 -20.74 -3.92 13.39
C TRP A 113 -19.72 -4.79 14.11
N ARG A 114 -19.73 -4.72 15.44
CA ARG A 114 -19.15 -5.78 16.28
C ARG A 114 -20.03 -7.02 16.23
N LYS A 115 -19.46 -8.14 16.66
CA LYS A 115 -20.17 -9.42 16.69
C LYS A 115 -21.36 -9.34 17.65
N GLY A 116 -22.56 -9.62 17.17
CA GLY A 116 -23.80 -9.46 17.91
C GLY A 116 -24.38 -8.02 17.91
N GLU A 117 -23.81 -7.08 17.15
CA GLU A 117 -24.41 -5.76 16.90
C GLU A 117 -25.16 -5.70 15.56
N GLU A 118 -25.12 -6.74 14.70
CA GLU A 118 -25.48 -6.68 13.27
C GLU A 118 -26.93 -6.25 12.99
N HIS A 119 -27.79 -6.30 14.01
CA HIS A 119 -29.21 -5.95 13.95
C HIS A 119 -29.47 -4.46 14.34
N VAL A 120 -28.44 -3.74 14.79
CA VAL A 120 -28.53 -2.36 15.27
C VAL A 120 -28.08 -1.39 14.17
N ARG A 121 -28.78 -0.28 13.95
CA ARG A 121 -28.35 0.73 12.97
C ARG A 121 -27.06 1.40 13.44
N VAL A 122 -26.06 1.50 12.57
CA VAL A 122 -24.79 2.21 12.81
C VAL A 122 -24.72 3.42 11.87
N ASN A 123 -24.57 4.61 12.46
CA ASN A 123 -24.48 5.90 11.76
C ASN A 123 -25.65 6.25 10.80
N SER A 124 -26.79 5.57 10.90
CA SER A 124 -27.94 5.73 9.99
C SER A 124 -29.25 6.11 10.71
N GLY A 125 -29.66 7.38 10.57
CA GLY A 125 -30.82 7.97 11.28
C GLY A 125 -30.48 8.49 12.69
N PRO A 126 -31.46 9.04 13.44
CA PRO A 126 -31.22 9.59 14.79
C PRO A 126 -30.80 8.51 15.79
N ASP A 127 -31.60 7.44 15.90
CA ASP A 127 -31.51 6.41 16.95
C ASP A 127 -30.42 5.35 16.71
N SER A 128 -29.52 5.58 15.75
CA SER A 128 -28.40 4.69 15.45
C SER A 128 -27.27 4.82 16.46
N LEU A 129 -26.54 3.73 16.71
CA LEU A 129 -25.20 3.81 17.31
C LEU A 129 -24.33 4.78 16.50
N LYS A 130 -23.83 5.83 17.17
CA LYS A 130 -22.91 6.79 16.56
C LYS A 130 -21.48 6.31 16.79
N LYS A 131 -20.81 5.96 15.70
CA LYS A 131 -19.43 5.43 15.69
C LYS A 131 -18.53 6.37 14.91
N LYS A 132 -17.33 6.62 15.43
CA LYS A 132 -16.27 7.36 14.72
C LYS A 132 -15.87 6.59 13.47
N VAL A 133 -15.67 7.29 12.35
CA VAL A 133 -15.40 6.64 11.06
C VAL A 133 -13.89 6.57 10.79
N VAL A 134 -13.43 5.42 10.30
CA VAL A 134 -12.05 5.22 9.83
C VAL A 134 -12.08 4.75 8.38
N TYR A 135 -11.40 5.46 7.48
CA TYR A 135 -11.21 5.07 6.08
C TYR A 135 -9.80 4.52 5.87
N MET A 136 -9.70 3.28 5.37
CA MET A 136 -8.45 2.55 5.19
C MET A 136 -8.16 2.33 3.70
N HIS A 137 -6.95 2.65 3.23
CA HIS A 137 -6.64 2.66 1.79
C HIS A 137 -5.33 1.97 1.41
N HIS A 138 -5.39 1.12 0.38
CA HIS A 138 -4.37 0.11 0.06
C HIS A 138 -3.17 0.62 -0.76
N GLY A 139 -2.15 -0.22 -0.90
CA GLY A 139 -0.91 0.07 -1.63
C GLY A 139 -0.99 -0.02 -3.16
N LEU A 140 0.16 0.13 -3.83
CA LEU A 140 0.30 -0.04 -5.28
C LEU A 140 0.03 -1.51 -5.65
N LEU A 141 -0.72 -1.74 -6.73
CA LEU A 141 -1.10 -3.08 -7.22
C LEU A 141 -1.89 -3.94 -6.20
N MET A 142 -2.61 -3.30 -5.28
CA MET A 142 -3.42 -3.98 -4.24
C MET A 142 -4.92 -3.71 -4.39
N ASN A 143 -5.70 -4.28 -3.47
CA ASN A 143 -7.12 -4.03 -3.24
C ASN A 143 -7.38 -4.08 -1.71
N SER A 144 -8.63 -3.97 -1.26
CA SER A 144 -9.02 -4.01 0.16
C SER A 144 -8.72 -5.32 0.92
N ASP A 145 -8.57 -6.45 0.23
CA ASP A 145 -8.41 -7.79 0.83
C ASP A 145 -7.14 -7.90 1.69
N VAL A 146 -6.11 -7.13 1.32
CA VAL A 146 -4.80 -7.14 2.00
C VAL A 146 -4.88 -6.79 3.49
N TRP A 147 -5.93 -6.08 3.90
CA TRP A 147 -6.18 -5.70 5.29
C TRP A 147 -6.80 -6.81 6.15
N VAL A 148 -7.37 -7.86 5.53
CA VAL A 148 -8.15 -8.92 6.22
C VAL A 148 -7.67 -10.35 5.93
N CYS A 149 -6.81 -10.57 4.93
CA CYS A 149 -6.26 -11.90 4.59
C CYS A 149 -5.16 -12.38 5.56
N ILE A 150 -5.43 -12.44 6.87
CA ILE A 150 -4.43 -12.63 7.94
C ILE A 150 -4.78 -13.84 8.82
N THR A 151 -3.84 -14.76 9.02
CA THR A 151 -4.09 -16.08 9.64
C THR A 151 -4.54 -16.06 11.10
N GLU A 152 -4.36 -14.95 11.80
CA GLU A 152 -4.65 -14.75 13.22
C GLU A 152 -5.52 -13.49 13.37
N LYS A 153 -6.71 -13.61 13.99
CA LYS A 153 -7.73 -12.55 14.08
C LYS A 153 -7.19 -11.30 14.78
N GLU A 154 -6.31 -11.52 15.74
CA GLU A 154 -5.66 -10.54 16.61
C GLU A 154 -4.70 -9.63 15.83
N ARG A 155 -4.33 -10.00 14.60
CA ARG A 155 -3.51 -9.20 13.69
C ARG A 155 -4.32 -8.53 12.57
N VAL A 156 -5.66 -8.56 12.60
CA VAL A 156 -6.52 -7.89 11.61
C VAL A 156 -6.96 -6.50 12.12
N LEU A 157 -6.28 -5.44 11.66
CA LEU A 157 -6.54 -4.06 12.08
C LEU A 157 -8.01 -3.62 11.89
N PRO A 158 -8.69 -3.87 10.75
CA PRO A 158 -10.10 -3.52 10.59
C PRO A 158 -11.00 -4.13 11.67
N PHE A 159 -10.80 -5.41 12.02
CA PHE A 159 -11.60 -6.07 13.05
C PHE A 159 -11.34 -5.49 14.43
N LEU A 160 -10.09 -5.18 14.78
CA LEU A 160 -9.77 -4.55 16.08
C LEU A 160 -10.39 -3.14 16.21
N LEU A 161 -10.38 -2.35 15.12
CA LEU A 161 -11.04 -1.05 15.09
C LEU A 161 -12.56 -1.18 15.27
N VAL A 162 -13.17 -2.16 14.60
CA VAL A 162 -14.59 -2.48 14.78
C VAL A 162 -14.89 -2.84 16.24
N GLU A 163 -14.11 -3.73 16.88
CA GLU A 163 -14.28 -4.09 18.30
C GLU A 163 -14.10 -2.89 19.27
N GLN A 164 -13.22 -1.93 18.92
CA GLN A 164 -13.08 -0.66 19.63
C GLN A 164 -14.25 0.33 19.40
N GLY A 165 -15.19 0.01 18.52
CA GLY A 165 -16.40 0.82 18.27
C GLY A 165 -16.26 1.84 17.14
N TYR A 166 -15.32 1.66 16.22
CA TYR A 166 -15.26 2.43 14.97
C TYR A 166 -16.19 1.84 13.89
N ASP A 167 -16.58 2.68 12.93
CA ASP A 167 -17.25 2.31 11.67
C ASP A 167 -16.19 2.34 10.56
N VAL A 168 -15.77 1.17 10.08
CA VAL A 168 -14.54 1.01 9.30
C VAL A 168 -14.85 0.82 7.83
N TRP A 169 -14.32 1.71 7.00
CA TRP A 169 -14.48 1.71 5.54
C TRP A 169 -13.15 1.41 4.87
N LEU A 170 -13.17 0.67 3.76
CA LEU A 170 -11.98 0.25 3.02
C LEU A 170 -12.12 0.61 1.54
N GLY A 171 -11.19 1.43 1.05
CA GLY A 171 -11.18 1.96 -0.30
C GLY A 171 -10.57 1.01 -1.34
N ASN A 172 -10.91 1.22 -2.60
CA ASN A 172 -10.39 0.48 -3.75
C ASN A 172 -10.18 1.39 -4.97
N ASN A 173 -8.93 1.56 -5.40
CA ASN A 173 -8.57 2.40 -6.55
C ASN A 173 -9.28 1.95 -7.83
N ARG A 174 -9.68 2.90 -8.69
CA ARG A 174 -10.16 2.63 -10.06
C ARG A 174 -9.31 1.59 -10.81
N GLY A 175 -9.98 0.70 -11.53
CA GLY A 175 -9.37 -0.37 -12.33
C GLY A 175 -8.89 -1.61 -11.55
N ASN A 176 -8.87 -1.57 -10.21
CA ASN A 176 -8.50 -2.70 -9.36
C ASN A 176 -9.60 -3.80 -9.36
N LYS A 177 -9.41 -4.89 -8.59
CA LYS A 177 -10.37 -6.02 -8.45
C LYS A 177 -11.84 -5.60 -8.31
N TYR A 178 -12.14 -4.60 -7.47
CA TYR A 178 -13.51 -4.19 -7.12
C TYR A 178 -13.99 -2.93 -7.88
N SER A 179 -13.07 -2.10 -8.37
CA SER A 179 -13.37 -0.81 -8.99
C SER A 179 -13.17 -0.80 -10.51
N LYS A 180 -13.43 -1.94 -11.18
CA LYS A 180 -13.14 -2.16 -12.62
C LYS A 180 -14.29 -1.79 -13.56
N LYS A 181 -15.01 -0.69 -13.29
CA LYS A 181 -16.14 -0.24 -14.14
C LYS A 181 -16.20 1.28 -14.25
N SER A 182 -16.73 1.77 -15.37
CA SER A 182 -16.99 3.19 -15.64
C SER A 182 -18.28 3.32 -16.44
N ILE A 183 -18.95 4.46 -16.33
CA ILE A 183 -20.08 4.84 -17.19
C ILE A 183 -19.62 5.44 -18.53
N ASN A 184 -18.34 5.84 -18.64
CA ASN A 184 -17.79 6.65 -19.73
C ASN A 184 -16.87 5.90 -20.71
N CYS A 185 -16.54 4.63 -20.41
CA CYS A 185 -15.71 3.75 -21.24
C CYS A 185 -15.71 2.30 -20.71
N SER A 186 -15.37 1.35 -21.57
CA SER A 186 -15.21 -0.07 -21.23
C SER A 186 -13.81 -0.35 -20.66
N PRO A 187 -13.64 -1.28 -19.69
CA PRO A 187 -12.31 -1.79 -19.30
C PRO A 187 -11.52 -2.47 -20.44
N ALA A 188 -12.17 -2.74 -21.58
CA ALA A 188 -11.55 -3.12 -22.84
C ALA A 188 -10.69 -1.98 -23.44
N ASP A 189 -11.10 -0.73 -23.25
CA ASP A 189 -10.57 0.43 -23.95
C ASP A 189 -9.28 0.95 -23.28
N VAL A 190 -8.39 1.56 -24.07
CA VAL A 190 -7.23 2.30 -23.52
C VAL A 190 -7.68 3.51 -22.68
N LYS A 191 -8.80 4.14 -23.01
CA LYS A 191 -9.36 5.29 -22.29
C LYS A 191 -9.61 4.99 -20.79
N PHE A 192 -10.08 3.79 -20.47
CA PHE A 192 -10.33 3.34 -19.09
C PHE A 192 -9.06 3.21 -18.24
N TRP A 193 -7.88 3.10 -18.85
CA TRP A 193 -6.60 2.97 -18.14
C TRP A 193 -5.76 4.26 -18.19
N ASN A 194 -6.30 5.36 -18.72
CA ASN A 194 -5.62 6.66 -18.77
C ASN A 194 -5.75 7.44 -17.43
N PHE A 195 -5.31 6.82 -16.34
CA PHE A 195 -5.34 7.40 -14.99
C PHE A 195 -4.01 7.20 -14.25
N SER A 196 -3.73 8.05 -13.26
CA SER A 196 -2.55 7.99 -12.39
C SER A 196 -2.82 8.63 -11.01
N MET A 197 -1.76 8.99 -10.26
CA MET A 197 -1.84 9.70 -8.97
C MET A 197 -2.80 10.90 -9.00
N ASP A 198 -2.81 11.66 -10.09
CA ASP A 198 -3.66 12.84 -10.26
C ASP A 198 -5.15 12.49 -10.15
N GLN A 199 -5.59 11.45 -10.84
CA GLN A 199 -7.00 11.02 -10.80
C GLN A 199 -7.36 10.42 -9.43
N PHE A 200 -6.45 9.73 -8.77
CA PHE A 200 -6.69 9.29 -7.38
C PHE A 200 -6.86 10.51 -6.44
N ALA A 201 -6.05 11.56 -6.63
CA ALA A 201 -6.03 12.75 -5.79
C ALA A 201 -7.21 13.72 -6.02
N PHE A 202 -7.66 13.86 -7.28
CA PHE A 202 -8.77 14.73 -7.66
C PHE A 202 -10.15 14.06 -7.58
N HIS A 203 -10.22 12.73 -7.64
CA HIS A 203 -11.48 11.99 -7.70
C HIS A 203 -11.58 10.87 -6.65
N ASP A 204 -10.76 9.80 -6.74
CA ASP A 204 -11.00 8.59 -5.93
C ASP A 204 -10.98 8.86 -4.42
N ILE A 205 -10.04 9.66 -3.91
CA ILE A 205 -9.99 10.00 -2.48
C ILE A 205 -11.09 11.01 -2.09
N PRO A 206 -11.25 12.18 -2.75
CA PRO A 206 -12.31 13.13 -2.39
C PRO A 206 -13.72 12.53 -2.48
N ASP A 207 -14.04 11.83 -3.57
CA ASP A 207 -15.39 11.31 -3.83
C ASP A 207 -15.74 10.17 -2.86
N SER A 208 -14.78 9.30 -2.54
CA SER A 208 -14.94 8.26 -1.50
C SER A 208 -15.18 8.89 -0.12
N VAL A 209 -14.39 9.88 0.28
CA VAL A 209 -14.56 10.55 1.59
C VAL A 209 -15.88 11.30 1.66
N ASN A 210 -16.31 11.97 0.58
CA ASN A 210 -17.61 12.63 0.52
C ASN A 210 -18.75 11.62 0.71
N TYR A 211 -18.76 10.53 -0.07
CA TYR A 211 -19.77 9.48 0.02
C TYR A 211 -19.86 8.86 1.42
N ILE A 212 -18.72 8.59 2.05
CA ILE A 212 -18.66 8.01 3.40
C ILE A 212 -19.30 8.97 4.43
N LEU A 213 -18.94 10.26 4.39
CA LEU A 213 -19.47 11.26 5.33
C LEU A 213 -20.96 11.55 5.09
N GLU A 214 -21.41 11.56 3.83
CA GLU A 214 -22.82 11.68 3.47
C GLU A 214 -23.63 10.45 3.96
N THR A 215 -23.10 9.23 3.78
CA THR A 215 -23.75 7.98 4.20
C THR A 215 -23.80 7.79 5.72
N THR A 216 -22.77 8.24 6.44
CA THR A 216 -22.66 8.10 7.91
C THR A 216 -23.15 9.32 8.70
N HIS A 217 -23.43 10.42 8.00
CA HIS A 217 -23.77 11.74 8.56
C HIS A 217 -22.75 12.28 9.58
N GLN A 218 -21.49 11.83 9.49
CA GLN A 218 -20.37 12.34 10.30
C GLN A 218 -19.77 13.59 9.64
N SER A 219 -19.22 14.51 10.45
CA SER A 219 -18.56 15.72 9.95
C SER A 219 -17.17 15.45 9.36
N SER A 220 -16.49 14.43 9.89
CA SER A 220 -15.10 14.09 9.59
C SER A 220 -14.83 12.60 9.84
N LEU A 221 -13.71 12.11 9.32
CA LEU A 221 -13.23 10.75 9.54
C LEU A 221 -11.71 10.71 9.74
N SER A 222 -11.18 9.59 10.24
CA SER A 222 -9.74 9.34 10.29
C SER A 222 -9.27 8.53 9.08
N TYR A 223 -8.15 8.92 8.46
CA TYR A 223 -7.60 8.23 7.29
C TYR A 223 -6.40 7.35 7.69
N ILE A 224 -6.39 6.08 7.27
CA ILE A 224 -5.25 5.16 7.39
C ILE A 224 -4.79 4.73 5.99
N GLY A 225 -3.65 5.24 5.54
CA GLY A 225 -3.05 4.83 4.27
C GLY A 225 -1.95 3.79 4.47
N PHE A 226 -1.81 2.86 3.52
CA PHE A 226 -0.63 2.01 3.38
C PHE A 226 0.06 2.25 2.03
N SER A 227 1.38 2.45 1.99
CA SER A 227 2.16 2.55 0.73
C SER A 227 1.59 3.63 -0.22
N GLN A 228 1.22 3.30 -1.47
CA GLN A 228 0.51 4.24 -2.36
C GLN A 228 -0.77 4.83 -1.74
N GLY A 229 -1.45 4.14 -0.82
CA GLY A 229 -2.57 4.67 -0.06
C GLY A 229 -2.22 5.91 0.76
N THR A 230 -0.95 6.07 1.17
CA THR A 230 -0.46 7.32 1.78
C THR A 230 -0.19 8.39 0.72
N ALA A 231 0.42 8.01 -0.41
CA ALA A 231 0.72 8.93 -1.52
C ALA A 231 -0.55 9.61 -2.06
N GLN A 232 -1.63 8.83 -2.24
CA GLN A 232 -2.94 9.32 -2.66
C GLN A 232 -3.49 10.37 -1.68
N ALA A 233 -3.36 10.15 -0.37
CA ALA A 233 -3.77 11.13 0.65
C ALA A 233 -2.87 12.36 0.69
N PHE A 234 -1.54 12.22 0.61
CA PHE A 234 -0.62 13.36 0.50
C PHE A 234 -0.97 14.24 -0.72
N ALA A 235 -1.25 13.62 -1.87
CA ALA A 235 -1.67 14.32 -3.06
C ALA A 235 -3.03 15.02 -2.86
N ALA A 236 -4.08 14.28 -2.49
CA ALA A 236 -5.44 14.80 -2.31
C ALA A 236 -5.51 15.94 -1.28
N LEU A 237 -4.91 15.77 -0.10
CA LEU A 237 -4.88 16.79 0.95
C LEU A 237 -4.03 18.01 0.57
N SER A 238 -3.02 17.86 -0.30
CA SER A 238 -2.24 19.01 -0.76
C SER A 238 -2.99 19.89 -1.77
N VAL A 239 -3.92 19.32 -2.55
CA VAL A 239 -4.66 20.06 -3.60
C VAL A 239 -6.09 20.42 -3.23
N SER A 240 -6.68 19.79 -2.21
CA SER A 240 -8.05 20.03 -1.76
C SER A 240 -8.12 20.61 -0.34
N PRO A 241 -8.18 21.94 -0.19
CA PRO A 241 -8.37 22.57 1.12
C PRO A 241 -9.61 22.05 1.88
N PRO A 242 -10.82 21.89 1.27
CA PRO A 242 -11.99 21.39 1.98
C PRO A 242 -11.88 19.94 2.46
N LEU A 243 -10.98 19.13 1.87
CA LEU A 243 -10.71 17.77 2.34
C LEU A 243 -9.91 17.78 3.65
N ASN A 244 -9.10 18.80 3.91
CA ASN A 244 -8.31 18.88 5.15
C ASN A 244 -9.20 19.04 6.38
N ASP A 245 -10.31 19.77 6.23
CA ASP A 245 -11.28 20.02 7.29
C ASP A 245 -12.20 18.80 7.54
N LYS A 246 -12.19 17.81 6.61
CA LYS A 246 -12.95 16.54 6.68
C LYS A 246 -12.14 15.37 7.25
N ILE A 247 -10.82 15.51 7.47
CA ILE A 247 -9.96 14.44 8.00
C ILE A 247 -9.43 14.83 9.40
N ASP A 248 -9.78 14.05 10.43
CA ASP A 248 -9.36 14.30 11.82
C ASP A 248 -7.86 14.10 12.02
N VAL A 249 -7.34 13.02 11.44
CA VAL A 249 -5.92 12.62 11.42
C VAL A 249 -5.66 11.75 10.19
N PHE A 250 -4.49 11.93 9.60
CA PHE A 250 -3.95 11.05 8.57
C PHE A 250 -2.80 10.22 9.16
N ILE A 251 -3.04 8.92 9.28
CA ILE A 251 -2.09 7.90 9.71
C ILE A 251 -1.52 7.24 8.45
N ALA A 252 -0.20 7.24 8.31
CA ALA A 252 0.50 6.81 7.10
C ALA A 252 1.47 5.67 7.41
N LEU A 253 1.10 4.44 7.02
CA LEU A 253 1.86 3.21 7.23
C LEU A 253 2.76 2.92 6.01
N ALA A 254 4.05 2.68 6.24
CA ALA A 254 5.08 2.50 5.20
C ALA A 254 4.97 3.56 4.08
N PRO A 255 5.07 4.86 4.43
CA PRO A 255 4.62 5.95 3.56
C PRO A 255 5.42 6.08 2.26
N ALA A 256 4.72 6.17 1.12
CA ALA A 256 5.33 6.46 -0.17
C ALA A 256 5.16 7.94 -0.55
N MET A 257 6.23 8.57 -1.06
CA MET A 257 6.20 9.95 -1.59
C MET A 257 7.24 10.17 -2.70
N SER A 258 8.53 10.05 -2.39
CA SER A 258 9.62 10.26 -3.36
C SER A 258 10.84 9.38 -3.02
N PRO A 259 10.75 8.05 -3.16
CA PRO A 259 11.89 7.17 -2.94
C PRO A 259 13.06 7.55 -3.86
N LYS A 260 14.28 7.56 -3.32
CA LYS A 260 15.53 7.88 -4.04
C LYS A 260 15.81 6.97 -5.24
N GLY A 261 15.21 5.78 -5.24
CA GLY A 261 15.37 4.75 -6.26
C GLY A 261 14.72 3.46 -5.78
N VAL A 262 14.96 2.40 -6.55
CA VAL A 262 14.69 1.00 -6.21
C VAL A 262 16.04 0.30 -6.06
N PHE A 263 16.10 -0.79 -5.28
CA PHE A 263 17.38 -1.45 -5.01
C PHE A 263 18.00 -2.09 -6.27
N SER A 264 17.16 -2.58 -7.19
CA SER A 264 17.64 -3.28 -8.38
C SER A 264 18.07 -2.32 -9.50
N SER A 265 19.28 -2.52 -10.04
CA SER A 265 19.81 -1.78 -11.20
C SER A 265 18.95 -1.96 -12.47
N VAL A 266 18.22 -3.07 -12.57
CA VAL A 266 17.31 -3.34 -13.69
C VAL A 266 16.09 -2.42 -13.63
N VAL A 267 15.49 -2.23 -12.45
CA VAL A 267 14.33 -1.32 -12.33
C VAL A 267 14.77 0.13 -12.24
N ASP A 268 15.98 0.45 -11.75
CA ASP A 268 16.60 1.76 -11.96
C ASP A 268 16.75 2.07 -13.47
N THR A 269 17.16 1.10 -14.29
CA THR A 269 17.16 1.22 -15.76
C THR A 269 15.76 1.50 -16.32
N PHE A 270 14.69 0.93 -15.75
CA PHE A 270 13.30 1.24 -16.11
C PHE A 270 12.80 2.60 -15.59
N VAL A 271 13.24 3.06 -14.42
CA VAL A 271 12.96 4.40 -13.88
C VAL A 271 13.63 5.47 -14.75
N LYS A 272 14.84 5.19 -15.26
CA LYS A 272 15.56 6.01 -16.24
C LYS A 272 14.93 5.99 -17.65
N ALA A 273 14.15 4.96 -18.00
CA ALA A 273 13.60 4.78 -19.35
C ALA A 273 12.60 5.87 -19.77
N SER A 274 12.32 5.96 -21.07
CA SER A 274 11.30 6.85 -21.59
C SER A 274 9.88 6.27 -21.41
N PRO A 275 8.86 7.07 -21.08
CA PRO A 275 7.47 6.63 -21.03
C PRO A 275 6.97 5.96 -22.31
N ASN A 276 7.44 6.39 -23.48
CA ASN A 276 7.12 5.72 -24.75
C ASN A 276 7.65 4.29 -24.80
N LEU A 277 8.83 4.02 -24.23
CA LEU A 277 9.37 2.67 -24.11
C LEU A 277 8.59 1.83 -23.08
N LEU A 278 8.18 2.44 -21.96
CA LEU A 278 7.37 1.80 -20.93
C LEU A 278 5.96 1.43 -21.44
N PHE A 279 5.31 2.31 -22.21
CA PHE A 279 4.02 2.04 -22.85
C PHE A 279 4.12 1.11 -24.06
N LEU A 280 5.28 1.03 -24.73
CA LEU A 280 5.54 0.04 -25.77
C LEU A 280 5.73 -1.36 -25.16
N ALA A 281 6.42 -1.44 -24.03
CA ALA A 281 6.65 -2.69 -23.32
C ALA A 281 5.38 -3.19 -22.60
N PHE A 282 4.87 -2.45 -21.61
CA PHE A 282 3.76 -2.88 -20.77
C PHE A 282 2.36 -2.53 -21.34
N GLY A 283 2.29 -2.08 -22.60
CA GLY A 283 1.06 -1.58 -23.21
C GLY A 283 0.48 -0.34 -22.52
N ARG A 284 -0.73 0.04 -22.93
CA ARG A 284 -1.47 1.22 -22.41
C ARG A 284 -2.73 0.85 -21.60
N ARG A 285 -2.76 -0.34 -20.99
CA ARG A 285 -3.92 -0.87 -20.24
C ARG A 285 -3.52 -1.22 -18.80
N ALA A 286 -3.95 -2.38 -18.30
CA ALA A 286 -3.49 -2.91 -17.01
C ALA A 286 -2.05 -3.40 -17.11
N ILE A 287 -1.20 -3.02 -16.16
CA ILE A 287 0.19 -3.51 -16.07
C ILE A 287 0.23 -4.92 -15.45
N LEU A 288 1.17 -5.78 -15.87
CA LEU A 288 1.39 -7.14 -15.32
C LEU A 288 0.14 -8.05 -15.34
N GLY A 289 -0.65 -8.01 -16.42
CA GLY A 289 -1.87 -8.82 -16.57
C GLY A 289 -1.65 -10.33 -16.36
N SER A 290 -0.44 -10.83 -16.62
CA SER A 290 -0.03 -12.22 -16.38
C SER A 290 0.05 -12.65 -14.90
N ALA A 291 0.07 -11.73 -13.93
CA ALA A 291 0.23 -12.09 -12.51
C ALA A 291 -0.87 -13.06 -12.01
N THR A 292 -2.12 -12.83 -12.41
CA THR A 292 -3.27 -13.67 -12.04
C THR A 292 -3.23 -15.06 -12.70
N MET A 293 -2.61 -15.18 -13.88
CA MET A 293 -2.30 -16.47 -14.50
C MET A 293 -1.30 -17.26 -13.66
N TRP A 294 -0.19 -16.63 -13.25
CA TRP A 294 0.86 -17.35 -12.52
C TRP A 294 0.32 -17.92 -11.20
N GLN A 295 -0.59 -17.19 -10.54
CA GLN A 295 -1.36 -17.64 -9.38
C GLN A 295 -2.26 -18.85 -9.69
N ALA A 296 -2.94 -18.88 -10.84
CA ALA A 296 -3.82 -19.99 -11.23
C ALA A 296 -3.06 -21.25 -11.71
N ILE A 297 -1.90 -21.08 -12.33
CA ILE A 297 -1.11 -22.15 -12.94
C ILE A 297 -0.12 -22.81 -11.97
N LEU A 298 0.42 -22.05 -11.01
CA LEU A 298 1.46 -22.55 -10.10
C LEU A 298 0.88 -23.11 -8.81
N TYR A 299 1.46 -24.22 -8.33
CA TYR A 299 1.19 -24.70 -6.99
C TYR A 299 1.58 -23.62 -5.95
N PRO A 300 0.71 -23.23 -4.98
CA PRO A 300 0.88 -21.96 -4.24
C PRO A 300 2.23 -21.73 -3.54
N PRO A 301 2.92 -22.74 -2.97
CA PRO A 301 4.30 -22.57 -2.47
C PRO A 301 5.34 -22.16 -3.51
N ILE A 302 5.15 -22.48 -4.80
CA ILE A 302 5.98 -21.94 -5.89
C ILE A 302 5.63 -20.48 -6.14
N PHE A 303 4.33 -20.16 -6.25
CA PHE A 303 3.88 -18.77 -6.47
C PHE A 303 4.39 -17.83 -5.36
N VAL A 304 4.24 -18.23 -4.09
CA VAL A 304 4.79 -17.50 -2.94
C VAL A 304 6.29 -17.29 -3.06
N ARG A 305 7.06 -18.32 -3.46
CA ARG A 305 8.51 -18.21 -3.63
C ARG A 305 8.90 -17.29 -4.79
N LEU A 306 8.12 -17.26 -5.88
CA LEU A 306 8.36 -16.30 -6.97
C LEU A 306 8.08 -14.87 -6.52
N ILE A 307 7.01 -14.62 -5.76
CA ILE A 307 6.76 -13.30 -5.16
C ILE A 307 7.91 -12.91 -4.23
N ASP A 308 8.33 -13.78 -3.30
CA ASP A 308 9.48 -13.52 -2.43
C ASP A 308 10.75 -13.18 -3.24
N MET A 309 11.08 -13.98 -4.26
CA MET A 309 12.22 -13.71 -5.15
C MET A 309 12.08 -12.37 -5.89
N SER A 310 10.88 -12.00 -6.33
CA SER A 310 10.63 -10.68 -6.92
C SER A 310 10.80 -9.55 -5.90
N LEU A 311 10.28 -9.67 -4.68
CA LEU A 311 10.41 -8.63 -3.65
C LEU A 311 11.88 -8.44 -3.22
N THR A 312 12.63 -9.53 -3.07
CA THR A 312 14.08 -9.47 -2.81
C THR A 312 14.83 -8.88 -4.00
N PHE A 313 14.49 -9.24 -5.25
CA PHE A 313 15.16 -8.70 -6.44
C PHE A 313 14.90 -7.20 -6.63
N LEU A 314 13.64 -6.76 -6.53
CA LEU A 314 13.21 -5.39 -6.83
C LEU A 314 13.60 -4.41 -5.70
N PHE A 315 13.43 -4.83 -4.44
CA PHE A 315 13.45 -3.95 -3.27
C PHE A 315 14.39 -4.41 -2.13
N ASN A 316 15.08 -5.55 -2.27
CA ASN A 316 15.86 -6.22 -1.21
C ASN A 316 15.06 -6.68 0.02
N TRP A 317 13.73 -6.71 -0.06
CA TRP A 317 12.88 -7.23 1.02
C TRP A 317 12.96 -8.77 1.09
N ARG A 318 13.07 -9.31 2.29
CA ARG A 318 13.19 -10.76 2.57
C ARG A 318 11.91 -11.34 3.18
N GLY A 319 11.01 -10.47 3.68
CA GLY A 319 9.76 -10.81 4.33
C GLY A 319 9.95 -11.72 5.54
N GLN A 320 11.00 -11.49 6.33
CA GLN A 320 11.38 -12.37 7.45
C GLN A 320 10.37 -12.35 8.60
N ASN A 321 9.72 -11.21 8.85
CA ASN A 321 8.69 -11.07 9.88
C ASN A 321 7.33 -11.68 9.46
N ILE A 322 7.16 -12.04 8.18
CA ILE A 322 5.94 -12.65 7.63
C ILE A 322 6.11 -14.17 7.52
N SER A 323 5.48 -14.91 8.43
CA SER A 323 5.63 -16.37 8.47
C SER A 323 5.14 -17.08 7.18
N PRO A 324 5.72 -18.23 6.77
CA PRO A 324 5.38 -18.88 5.50
C PRO A 324 3.89 -19.24 5.33
N HIS A 325 3.17 -19.53 6.42
CA HIS A 325 1.74 -19.81 6.35
C HIS A 325 0.87 -18.57 6.15
N GLN A 326 1.33 -17.39 6.62
CA GLN A 326 0.73 -16.10 6.33
C GLN A 326 0.96 -15.73 4.86
N LYS A 327 2.18 -15.91 4.33
CA LYS A 327 2.46 -15.71 2.89
C LYS A 327 1.57 -16.59 2.00
N LEU A 328 1.40 -17.86 2.37
CA LEU A 328 0.50 -18.80 1.67
C LEU A 328 -0.99 -18.41 1.73
N ALA A 329 -1.43 -17.68 2.76
CA ALA A 329 -2.79 -17.17 2.89
C ALA A 329 -3.01 -15.88 2.11
N ALA A 330 -2.04 -14.96 2.16
CA ALA A 330 -2.19 -13.57 1.74
C ALA A 330 -1.71 -13.25 0.32
N TYR A 331 -0.66 -13.93 -0.17
CA TYR A 331 -0.11 -13.60 -1.49
C TYR A 331 -1.07 -13.85 -2.67
N PRO A 332 -2.07 -14.78 -2.61
CA PRO A 332 -3.18 -14.84 -3.56
C PRO A 332 -4.06 -13.57 -3.63
N HIS A 333 -4.01 -12.71 -2.61
CA HIS A 333 -4.77 -11.46 -2.51
C HIS A 333 -3.91 -10.20 -2.69
N LEU A 334 -2.58 -10.35 -2.68
CA LEU A 334 -1.62 -9.25 -2.78
C LEU A 334 -1.76 -8.46 -4.09
N TYR A 335 -1.95 -9.16 -5.21
CA TYR A 335 -1.93 -8.55 -6.55
C TYR A 335 -3.32 -8.20 -7.06
N SER A 336 -3.44 -6.99 -7.60
CA SER A 336 -4.62 -6.44 -8.26
C SER A 336 -4.18 -5.44 -9.33
N PHE A 337 -5.00 -5.29 -10.38
CA PHE A 337 -4.66 -4.46 -11.54
C PHE A 337 -4.52 -2.97 -11.20
N THR A 338 -3.62 -2.28 -11.90
CA THR A 338 -3.59 -0.81 -12.04
C THR A 338 -3.17 -0.44 -13.45
N SER A 339 -3.33 0.82 -13.85
CA SER A 339 -2.90 1.30 -15.17
C SER A 339 -1.37 1.32 -15.31
N THR A 340 -0.88 1.07 -16.53
CA THR A 340 0.52 1.35 -16.87
C THR A 340 0.86 2.83 -16.63
N LYS A 341 -0.07 3.77 -16.87
CA LYS A 341 0.13 5.21 -16.61
C LYS A 341 0.40 5.51 -15.12
N SER A 342 -0.18 4.75 -14.17
CA SER A 342 0.13 4.89 -12.74
C SER A 342 1.58 4.50 -12.40
N VAL A 343 2.11 3.44 -13.02
CA VAL A 343 3.49 3.00 -12.76
C VAL A 343 4.50 3.88 -13.49
N VAL A 344 4.18 4.34 -14.70
CA VAL A 344 4.95 5.38 -15.40
C VAL A 344 5.02 6.67 -14.55
N HIS A 345 3.93 7.06 -13.89
CA HIS A 345 3.93 8.20 -12.97
C HIS A 345 4.90 7.97 -11.80
N TRP A 346 4.87 6.80 -11.14
CA TRP A 346 5.83 6.48 -10.09
C TRP A 346 7.28 6.59 -10.58
N PHE A 347 7.59 6.09 -11.78
CA PHE A 347 8.93 6.21 -12.37
C PHE A 347 9.31 7.68 -12.67
N GLN A 348 8.36 8.52 -13.11
CA GLN A 348 8.59 9.99 -13.23
C GLN A 348 8.92 10.63 -11.88
N ILE A 349 8.15 10.34 -10.83
CA ILE A 349 8.34 10.85 -9.46
C ILE A 349 9.74 10.49 -8.94
N MET A 350 10.13 9.21 -9.09
CA MET A 350 11.42 8.69 -8.65
C MET A 350 12.58 9.32 -9.43
N ARG A 351 12.53 9.27 -10.77
CA ARG A 351 13.55 9.86 -11.65
C ARG A 351 13.76 11.35 -11.40
N ASN A 352 12.70 12.08 -11.07
CA ASN A 352 12.74 13.52 -10.83
C ASN A 352 13.04 13.88 -9.37
N ALA A 353 13.07 12.91 -8.45
CA ALA A 353 13.16 13.06 -6.99
C ALA A 353 12.16 14.07 -6.40
N LYS A 354 10.94 14.09 -6.94
CA LYS A 354 9.91 15.09 -6.65
C LYS A 354 8.54 14.43 -6.65
N PHE A 355 7.77 14.61 -5.59
CA PHE A 355 6.34 14.31 -5.62
C PHE A 355 5.61 15.39 -6.43
N GLN A 356 5.16 15.00 -7.63
CA GLN A 356 4.61 15.89 -8.65
C GLN A 356 3.46 15.22 -9.38
N MET A 357 2.73 16.01 -10.19
CA MET A 357 1.68 15.51 -11.08
C MET A 357 2.27 14.81 -12.30
N TYR A 358 1.43 14.15 -13.11
CA TYR A 358 1.88 13.40 -14.26
C TYR A 358 2.48 14.32 -15.33
N ASP A 359 3.65 13.92 -15.83
CA ASP A 359 4.31 14.59 -16.95
C ASP A 359 3.79 13.96 -18.26
N ASP A 360 2.84 14.62 -18.93
CA ASP A 360 2.34 14.21 -20.26
C ASP A 360 3.24 14.70 -21.41
N GLU A 361 4.04 15.76 -21.20
CA GLU A 361 5.01 16.29 -22.19
C GLU A 361 6.43 15.75 -21.96
N VAL A 362 6.58 14.43 -21.79
CA VAL A 362 7.89 13.84 -21.50
C VAL A 362 8.79 13.90 -22.72
N GLN A 363 9.55 14.97 -22.78
CA GLN A 363 10.65 15.19 -23.71
C GLN A 363 11.57 13.96 -23.73
N GLY A 364 11.74 13.36 -24.91
CA GLY A 364 12.72 12.30 -25.10
C GLY A 364 14.13 12.81 -24.81
N PRO A 365 15.10 11.95 -24.44
CA PRO A 365 16.44 12.37 -24.05
C PRO A 365 17.27 13.04 -25.17
N LEU A 366 16.77 13.08 -26.40
CA LEU A 366 17.31 13.80 -27.57
C LEU A 366 16.64 15.18 -27.80
N SER A 367 15.71 15.59 -26.93
CA SER A 367 15.07 16.90 -27.00
C SER A 367 16.01 17.99 -26.48
N PHE A 368 16.86 18.52 -27.37
CA PHE A 368 17.65 19.73 -27.12
C PHE A 368 16.79 21.02 -27.13
N SER A 369 15.56 20.93 -26.60
CA SER A 369 14.59 22.01 -26.57
C SER A 369 14.80 22.94 -25.38
N THR A 370 14.66 24.24 -25.61
CA THR A 370 14.60 25.29 -24.57
C THR A 370 13.36 25.19 -23.67
N GLY A 371 12.50 24.18 -23.87
CA GLY A 371 11.25 23.96 -23.14
C GLY A 371 11.37 23.95 -21.61
N GLY A 372 12.51 23.58 -21.00
CA GLY A 372 12.69 23.66 -19.54
C GLY A 372 12.59 25.07 -18.93
N LYS A 373 12.61 26.12 -19.76
CA LYS A 373 12.34 27.52 -19.37
C LYS A 373 10.85 27.88 -19.40
N TYR A 374 10.04 27.13 -20.15
CA TYR A 374 8.64 27.45 -20.47
C TYR A 374 7.64 26.40 -19.97
N TYR A 375 8.09 25.16 -19.74
CA TYR A 375 7.31 24.04 -19.22
C TYR A 375 7.89 23.57 -17.88
N LYS A 376 7.01 23.35 -16.90
CA LYS A 376 7.38 22.88 -15.55
C LYS A 376 6.19 22.17 -14.92
N VAL A 377 6.29 20.86 -14.80
CA VAL A 377 5.27 20.01 -14.16
C VAL A 377 4.96 20.52 -12.75
N ALA A 378 3.66 20.62 -12.42
CA ALA A 378 3.20 21.05 -11.11
C ALA A 378 3.57 20.03 -10.03
N LYS A 379 4.04 20.50 -8.88
CA LYS A 379 4.27 19.66 -7.70
C LYS A 379 2.99 19.54 -6.87
N PHE A 380 2.80 18.40 -6.21
CA PHE A 380 1.85 18.31 -5.10
C PHE A 380 2.39 19.16 -3.93
N PRO A 381 1.70 20.23 -3.49
CA PRO A 381 2.25 21.17 -2.51
C PRO A 381 2.04 20.64 -1.08
N THR A 382 2.67 19.52 -0.75
CA THR A 382 2.48 18.74 0.49
C THR A 382 2.66 19.52 1.80
N ARG A 383 3.41 20.63 1.78
CA ARG A 383 3.53 21.54 2.94
C ARG A 383 2.25 22.33 3.26
N ASN A 384 1.27 22.33 2.35
CA ASN A 384 -0.02 23.00 2.53
C ASN A 384 -1.05 22.14 3.30
N ILE A 385 -0.74 20.87 3.57
CA ILE A 385 -1.63 19.96 4.32
C ILE A 385 -1.79 20.49 5.76
N LYS A 386 -3.03 20.76 6.16
CA LYS A 386 -3.40 21.20 7.52
C LYS A 386 -3.75 20.03 8.44
N THR A 387 -4.24 18.93 7.89
CA THR A 387 -4.58 17.70 8.62
C THR A 387 -3.39 17.22 9.46
N PRO A 388 -3.59 16.77 10.72
CA PRO A 388 -2.54 16.16 11.52
C PRO A 388 -1.98 14.90 10.86
N ILE A 389 -0.66 14.75 10.80
CA ILE A 389 0.00 13.63 10.11
C ILE A 389 0.81 12.79 11.10
N VAL A 390 0.58 11.48 11.08
CA VAL A 390 1.32 10.47 11.87
C VAL A 390 1.91 9.43 10.92
N LEU A 391 3.22 9.49 10.71
CA LEU A 391 3.97 8.52 9.91
C LEU A 391 4.39 7.35 10.79
N VAL A 392 4.14 6.11 10.36
CA VAL A 392 4.73 4.90 10.95
C VAL A 392 5.47 4.16 9.85
N TYR A 393 6.79 4.02 9.98
CA TYR A 393 7.66 3.53 8.90
C TYR A 393 8.67 2.49 9.36
N GLY A 394 9.08 1.62 8.44
CA GLY A 394 10.06 0.57 8.71
C GLY A 394 11.49 1.10 8.54
N GLY A 395 12.36 0.86 9.53
CA GLY A 395 13.79 1.22 9.41
C GLY A 395 14.54 0.38 8.37
N SER A 396 13.96 -0.75 7.95
CA SER A 396 14.49 -1.64 6.91
C SER A 396 13.72 -1.51 5.58
N ASP A 397 12.81 -0.55 5.45
CA ASP A 397 12.02 -0.32 4.23
C ASP A 397 12.77 0.56 3.22
N SER A 398 13.28 -0.07 2.17
CA SER A 398 14.00 0.57 1.06
C SER A 398 13.24 1.67 0.30
N LEU A 399 11.91 1.79 0.46
CA LEU A 399 11.11 2.84 -0.19
C LEU A 399 10.91 4.10 0.66
N VAL A 400 11.30 4.10 1.95
CA VAL A 400 11.04 5.24 2.86
C VAL A 400 12.32 6.00 3.20
N ASP A 401 12.56 7.12 2.51
CA ASP A 401 13.49 8.15 3.00
C ASP A 401 12.75 9.14 3.89
N ILE A 402 12.72 8.86 5.20
CA ILE A 402 12.04 9.69 6.19
C ILE A 402 12.61 11.12 6.28
N ASN A 403 13.91 11.29 6.04
CA ASN A 403 14.59 12.59 6.14
C ASN A 403 14.19 13.51 4.99
N VAL A 404 14.16 12.98 3.76
CA VAL A 404 13.65 13.70 2.58
C VAL A 404 12.15 13.97 2.71
N MET A 405 11.39 13.02 3.26
CA MET A 405 9.93 13.16 3.40
C MET A 405 9.54 14.24 4.43
N LEU A 406 10.16 14.26 5.61
CA LEU A 406 9.91 15.29 6.63
C LEU A 406 10.29 16.70 6.14
N GLN A 407 11.28 16.83 5.25
CA GLN A 407 11.59 18.11 4.60
C GLN A 407 10.51 18.56 3.60
N GLN A 408 9.74 17.64 3.02
CA GLN A 408 8.67 17.94 2.05
C GLN A 408 7.29 18.10 2.71
N LEU A 409 7.15 17.73 3.99
CA LEU A 409 5.89 17.76 4.75
C LEU A 409 5.73 18.99 5.66
N PRO A 410 4.52 19.22 6.22
CA PRO A 410 4.29 20.24 7.24
C PRO A 410 5.06 19.98 8.54
N ALA A 411 5.44 21.04 9.25
CA ALA A 411 6.26 20.95 10.47
C ALA A 411 5.57 20.24 11.66
N HIS A 412 4.24 20.11 11.64
CA HIS A 412 3.48 19.36 12.66
C HIS A 412 3.42 17.84 12.41
N THR A 413 4.09 17.36 11.36
CA THR A 413 4.18 15.92 11.04
C THR A 413 4.95 15.18 12.12
N THR A 414 4.36 14.12 12.67
CA THR A 414 5.04 13.22 13.60
C THR A 414 5.47 11.94 12.90
N ALA A 415 6.59 11.34 13.33
CA ALA A 415 7.10 10.08 12.79
C ALA A 415 7.42 9.07 13.89
N LYS A 416 7.20 7.79 13.61
CA LYS A 416 7.48 6.62 14.47
C LYS A 416 8.17 5.54 13.63
N GLU A 417 9.32 5.08 14.08
CA GLU A 417 10.11 4.04 13.40
C GLU A 417 9.85 2.67 14.01
N VAL A 418 9.68 1.64 13.18
CA VAL A 418 9.76 0.24 13.55
C VAL A 418 11.00 -0.35 12.86
N SER A 419 12.13 -0.32 13.56
CA SER A 419 13.46 -0.38 12.90
C SER A 419 13.71 -1.63 12.05
N HIS A 420 13.21 -2.79 12.49
CA HIS A 420 13.39 -4.08 11.81
C HIS A 420 12.25 -4.45 10.83
N TYR A 421 11.34 -3.52 10.51
CA TYR A 421 10.26 -3.77 9.55
C TYR A 421 10.64 -3.39 8.12
N GLU A 422 10.27 -4.26 7.19
CA GLU A 422 10.21 -4.02 5.75
C GLU A 422 8.79 -3.57 5.34
N HIS A 423 8.58 -3.26 4.06
CA HIS A 423 7.35 -2.62 3.57
C HIS A 423 6.06 -3.41 3.85
N LEU A 424 6.03 -4.73 3.58
CA LEU A 424 4.83 -5.56 3.76
C LEU A 424 4.57 -5.99 5.22
N ASP A 425 5.51 -5.74 6.13
CA ASP A 425 5.38 -6.12 7.54
C ASP A 425 4.25 -5.34 8.24
N PHE A 426 3.99 -4.10 7.78
CA PHE A 426 2.88 -3.25 8.19
C PHE A 426 1.49 -3.82 7.90
N LEU A 427 1.40 -4.83 7.02
CA LEU A 427 0.18 -5.60 6.78
C LEU A 427 0.21 -6.94 7.52
N TRP A 428 1.31 -7.69 7.42
CA TRP A 428 1.28 -9.14 7.65
C TRP A 428 2.33 -9.71 8.60
N ALA A 429 3.17 -8.90 9.25
CA ALA A 429 4.15 -9.41 10.21
C ALA A 429 3.49 -10.08 11.43
N SER A 430 4.19 -11.03 12.04
CA SER A 430 3.75 -11.76 13.24
C SER A 430 3.72 -10.93 14.54
N THR A 431 4.12 -9.65 14.46
CA THR A 431 4.20 -8.70 15.59
C THR A 431 3.51 -7.36 15.30
N VAL A 432 2.76 -7.25 14.19
CA VAL A 432 2.16 -5.98 13.72
C VAL A 432 1.16 -5.40 14.73
N ASP A 433 0.49 -6.29 15.47
CA ASP A 433 -0.38 -6.02 16.61
C ASP A 433 0.31 -5.34 17.79
N LYS A 434 1.62 -5.54 17.94
CA LYS A 434 2.43 -5.06 19.08
C LYS A 434 3.29 -3.86 18.72
N LEU A 435 3.66 -3.71 17.45
CA LEU A 435 4.63 -2.71 16.99
C LEU A 435 4.02 -1.60 16.11
N VAL A 436 2.89 -1.85 15.44
CA VAL A 436 2.24 -0.86 14.56
C VAL A 436 0.90 -0.39 15.14
N PHE A 437 0.03 -1.33 15.54
CA PHE A 437 -1.33 -0.98 15.96
C PHE A 437 -1.40 -0.06 17.19
N PRO A 438 -0.50 -0.14 18.20
CA PRO A 438 -0.51 0.83 19.31
C PRO A 438 -0.30 2.28 18.85
N HIS A 439 0.49 2.52 17.82
CA HIS A 439 0.66 3.85 17.22
C HIS A 439 -0.59 4.31 16.45
N VAL A 440 -1.30 3.39 15.79
CA VAL A 440 -2.59 3.67 15.14
C VAL A 440 -3.64 4.06 16.19
N PHE A 441 -3.83 3.26 17.23
CA PHE A 441 -4.81 3.53 18.28
C PHE A 441 -4.48 4.81 19.07
N GLN A 442 -3.19 5.07 19.36
CA GLN A 442 -2.75 6.32 20.00
C GLN A 442 -3.08 7.55 19.15
N ALA A 443 -2.88 7.48 17.82
CA ALA A 443 -3.19 8.58 16.91
C ALA A 443 -4.71 8.82 16.83
N LEU A 444 -5.51 7.77 16.69
CA LEU A 444 -6.97 7.87 16.67
C LEU A 444 -7.51 8.47 17.97
N ASP A 445 -7.03 8.01 19.13
CA ASP A 445 -7.45 8.53 20.44
C ASP A 445 -7.05 10.01 20.63
N THR A 446 -5.83 10.39 20.22
CA THR A 446 -5.31 11.77 20.38
C THR A 446 -6.08 12.79 19.55
N TYR A 447 -6.51 12.43 18.34
CA TYR A 447 -7.03 13.40 17.36
C TYR A 447 -8.55 13.34 17.13
N THR A 448 -9.22 12.23 17.44
CA THR A 448 -10.69 12.11 17.32
C THR A 448 -11.44 12.51 18.60
N ASP A 449 -10.74 12.75 19.71
CA ASP A 449 -11.28 13.35 20.93
C ASP A 449 -10.96 14.86 20.93
N PRO A 450 -11.98 15.76 20.92
CA PRO A 450 -11.75 17.20 20.89
C PRO A 450 -10.92 17.74 22.05
N GLU A 451 -11.05 17.20 23.26
CA GLU A 451 -10.33 17.69 24.44
C GLU A 451 -8.89 17.19 24.47
N LYS A 452 -8.65 15.94 24.05
CA LYS A 452 -7.29 15.42 23.84
C LYS A 452 -6.59 16.18 22.72
N ARG A 453 -7.28 16.46 21.61
CA ARG A 453 -6.76 17.25 20.48
C ARG A 453 -6.39 18.67 20.91
N ARG A 454 -7.27 19.36 21.65
CA ARG A 454 -7.00 20.69 22.24
C ARG A 454 -5.79 20.67 23.17
N THR A 455 -5.68 19.64 24.01
CA THR A 455 -4.57 19.47 24.95
C THR A 455 -3.25 19.20 24.23
N HIS A 456 -3.24 18.30 23.24
CA HIS A 456 -2.07 18.01 22.41
C HIS A 456 -1.61 19.23 21.61
N GLN A 457 -2.53 20.02 21.06
CA GLN A 457 -2.23 21.28 20.38
C GLN A 457 -1.64 22.37 21.30
N ARG A 458 -1.92 22.33 22.61
CA ARG A 458 -1.30 23.21 23.61
C ARG A 458 0.06 22.72 24.10
N LEU A 459 0.31 21.40 24.05
CA LEU A 459 1.55 20.76 24.48
C LEU A 459 2.62 20.69 23.39
N GLN A 460 2.24 20.74 22.11
CA GLN A 460 3.20 21.00 21.04
C GLN A 460 3.69 22.45 21.15
N PRO A 461 5.00 22.72 21.21
CA PRO A 461 5.51 24.08 21.14
C PRO A 461 5.13 24.71 19.80
N PRO A 462 4.91 26.04 19.72
CA PRO A 462 4.74 26.73 18.44
C PRO A 462 5.95 26.45 17.54
N ALA A 463 5.76 26.46 16.22
CA ALA A 463 6.75 26.02 15.23
C ALA A 463 7.93 27.01 15.02
N GLN A 464 8.54 27.46 16.10
CA GLN A 464 9.73 28.31 16.18
C GLN A 464 10.65 27.76 17.27
N LEU A 465 11.96 27.71 17.00
CA LEU A 465 13.01 27.15 17.88
C LEU A 465 12.84 25.66 18.24
N MET A 466 12.99 24.78 17.25
CA MET A 466 13.91 23.66 17.44
C MET A 466 15.27 24.03 16.86
N ASN A 467 16.34 23.91 17.65
CA ASN A 467 17.69 24.22 17.21
C ASN A 467 18.10 23.28 16.06
N ARG A 468 18.42 23.87 14.90
CA ARG A 468 19.17 23.15 13.86
C ARG A 468 20.58 22.88 14.39
N PRO A 469 21.11 21.65 14.27
CA PRO A 469 22.55 21.43 14.43
C PRO A 469 23.29 22.25 13.37
N SER A 470 24.22 23.10 13.81
CA SER A 470 25.05 23.93 12.94
C SER A 470 26.16 23.11 12.30
N PHE A 471 25.83 22.32 11.28
CA PHE A 471 26.83 21.61 10.48
C PHE A 471 27.54 22.58 9.55
N SER A 472 28.85 22.73 9.74
CA SER A 472 29.75 23.38 8.79
C SER A 472 29.82 22.56 7.50
N ALA A 473 29.50 23.19 6.36
CA ALA A 473 29.77 22.60 5.07
C ALA A 473 31.28 22.56 4.81
N PRO A 474 31.85 21.44 4.34
CA PRO A 474 33.19 21.45 3.76
C PRO A 474 33.17 22.31 2.48
N TYR A 475 34.00 23.34 2.43
CA TYR A 475 34.27 24.05 1.19
C TYR A 475 35.14 23.17 0.30
N THR A 476 34.59 22.68 -0.81
CA THR A 476 35.39 22.27 -1.97
C THR A 476 35.51 23.48 -2.89
N THR A 477 36.70 24.08 -2.92
CA THR A 477 37.05 25.09 -3.92
C THR A 477 37.28 24.42 -5.26
N ASP A 478 36.47 24.77 -6.25
CA ASP A 478 36.89 24.77 -7.65
C ASP A 478 36.72 26.21 -8.15
N GLU A 479 37.79 26.77 -8.70
CA GLU A 479 37.76 28.05 -9.39
C GLU A 479 37.28 27.81 -10.83
N ASP A 480 36.42 28.70 -11.33
CA ASP A 480 36.53 29.14 -12.73
C ASP A 480 35.82 30.49 -12.88
N ALA A 481 36.52 31.46 -13.46
CA ALA A 481 36.05 32.83 -13.56
C ALA A 481 35.38 33.08 -14.92
N TYR A 482 34.35 33.95 -14.95
CA TYR A 482 34.12 34.82 -16.11
C TYR A 482 33.44 36.14 -15.70
N ASP A 483 33.69 37.17 -16.52
CA ASP A 483 33.48 38.58 -16.19
C ASP A 483 32.02 39.01 -15.97
N SER A 484 31.86 40.15 -15.31
CA SER A 484 30.59 40.89 -15.25
C SER A 484 30.86 42.40 -15.12
N PRO A 485 30.71 43.18 -16.21
CA PRO A 485 31.02 44.60 -16.18
C PRO A 485 29.85 45.44 -15.64
N THR A 486 30.15 46.24 -14.62
CA THR A 486 29.57 47.57 -14.33
C THR A 486 28.10 47.69 -13.88
N SER A 487 27.67 48.67 -13.05
CA SER A 487 28.35 49.54 -12.05
C SER A 487 27.28 50.00 -10.99
N PRO A 488 27.29 51.18 -10.31
CA PRO A 488 27.51 51.20 -8.85
C PRO A 488 26.45 51.97 -8.02
N LEU A 489 26.56 51.98 -6.67
CA LEU A 489 26.69 53.17 -5.78
C LEU A 489 26.27 52.94 -4.31
N ALA A 490 26.79 53.84 -3.43
CA ALA A 490 26.33 54.18 -2.07
C ALA A 490 26.34 53.05 -0.99
N SER A 491 27.30 52.99 -0.03
CA SER A 491 27.52 53.86 1.16
C SER A 491 26.56 53.59 2.34
N ARG A 492 26.92 53.67 3.65
CA ARG A 492 28.10 54.25 4.35
C ARG A 492 28.11 53.84 5.86
N LYS A 493 29.30 53.79 6.50
CA LYS A 493 29.58 53.89 7.98
C LYS A 493 29.12 52.72 8.90
N PHE A 494 29.88 52.24 9.90
CA PHE A 494 30.43 52.85 11.15
C PHE A 494 29.33 53.20 12.19
N SER A 495 29.42 52.89 13.51
CA SER A 495 30.53 52.31 14.30
C SER A 495 30.09 51.77 15.69
N GLU A 496 31.08 51.23 16.44
CA GLU A 496 31.33 51.47 17.89
C GLU A 496 30.92 50.52 19.04
N ASN A 497 31.96 50.27 19.88
CA ASN A 497 32.04 50.12 21.34
C ASN A 497 31.87 48.76 22.07
N LEU A 498 33.00 48.38 22.70
CA LEU A 498 33.21 47.43 23.81
C LEU A 498 33.27 48.21 25.15
N PRO A 499 33.22 47.57 26.34
CA PRO A 499 34.46 47.15 27.01
C PRO A 499 34.36 45.86 27.86
N SER A 500 35.50 45.43 28.44
CA SER A 500 35.68 44.12 29.11
C SER A 500 36.64 44.16 30.32
N ILE A 501 36.39 43.34 31.35
CA ILE A 501 37.27 43.07 32.52
C ILE A 501 37.11 41.56 32.85
N SER A 502 38.11 40.67 32.68
CA SER A 502 39.28 40.34 33.55
C SER A 502 38.89 39.64 34.88
N SER A 503 39.49 38.53 35.37
CA SER A 503 40.63 37.66 34.96
C SER A 503 40.27 36.16 35.27
N ARG A 504 41.11 35.11 35.47
CA ARG A 504 42.56 34.89 35.71
C ARG A 504 42.96 33.41 35.44
N ILE A 505 44.26 33.05 35.53
CA ILE A 505 44.81 31.67 35.50
C ILE A 505 46.02 31.59 36.49
N PRO A 506 46.38 30.43 37.09
CA PRO A 506 47.68 29.75 36.80
C PRO A 506 47.64 28.18 36.96
N SER A 507 48.07 27.35 35.99
CA SER A 507 49.42 26.80 35.67
C SER A 507 49.87 25.49 36.41
N THR A 508 50.52 24.57 35.68
CA THR A 508 51.03 23.22 36.11
C THR A 508 52.51 23.21 36.55
N PRO A 509 53.06 22.08 37.10
CA PRO A 509 54.03 21.26 36.33
C PRO A 509 54.06 19.73 36.64
N THR A 510 55.11 19.03 36.18
CA THR A 510 55.30 17.57 35.93
C THR A 510 56.10 16.74 36.97
N SER A 511 55.94 15.39 36.99
CA SER A 511 57.05 14.41 37.18
C SER A 511 56.65 12.94 36.83
N THR A 512 57.66 12.09 36.55
CA THR A 512 57.61 10.60 36.45
C THR A 512 57.78 9.93 37.85
N THR A 513 57.77 8.60 38.10
CA THR A 513 57.87 7.35 37.28
C THR A 513 57.32 6.14 38.10
N ASP A 514 56.87 5.03 37.48
CA ASP A 514 57.39 3.64 37.70
C ASP A 514 56.51 2.47 37.18
N ARG A 515 57.09 1.25 37.13
CA ARG A 515 56.49 -0.02 36.65
C ARG A 515 56.35 -1.08 37.76
N VAL A 516 55.24 -1.82 37.77
CA VAL A 516 55.18 -3.24 38.21
C VAL A 516 54.29 -4.05 37.25
N ILE A 517 54.56 -5.35 37.10
CA ILE A 517 53.93 -6.27 36.14
C ILE A 517 53.02 -7.28 36.85
N ALA A 518 51.86 -7.59 36.28
CA ALA A 518 51.08 -8.81 36.54
C ALA A 518 50.37 -9.28 35.25
N SER A 519 50.09 -10.58 35.10
CA SER A 519 49.66 -11.18 33.83
C SER A 519 48.66 -12.34 33.97
N ALA A 520 47.60 -12.31 33.16
CA ALA A 520 46.72 -13.44 32.81
C ALA A 520 46.02 -13.10 31.47
N LYS A 521 46.41 -13.69 30.34
CA LYS A 521 46.02 -15.02 29.80
C LYS A 521 44.66 -15.07 29.10
N GLU A 522 44.71 -15.05 27.77
CA GLU A 522 43.70 -15.64 26.89
C GLU A 522 43.72 -17.20 26.97
N PRO A 523 42.61 -17.86 26.62
CA PRO A 523 42.61 -19.23 26.10
C PRO A 523 42.32 -19.26 24.58
N GLN A 524 43.02 -20.13 23.86
CA GLN A 524 42.90 -20.30 22.40
C GLN A 524 41.74 -21.23 21.99
N SER A 525 41.43 -21.25 20.69
CA SER A 525 40.44 -22.17 20.10
C SER A 525 40.94 -23.63 20.01
N PRO A 526 40.04 -24.63 20.13
CA PRO A 526 40.30 -25.97 19.62
C PRO A 526 40.08 -26.04 18.10
N ALA A 527 40.78 -26.96 17.43
CA ALA A 527 40.81 -27.10 15.98
C ALA A 527 39.59 -27.86 15.41
N ALA A 528 39.49 -27.88 14.07
CA ALA A 528 38.37 -28.45 13.33
C ALA A 528 38.19 -29.96 13.49
N SER A 529 36.94 -30.42 13.45
CA SER A 529 36.58 -31.81 13.17
C SER A 529 35.87 -31.89 11.80
N HIS A 530 36.27 -32.84 10.96
CA HIS A 530 35.67 -33.02 9.64
C HIS A 530 34.29 -33.70 9.76
N LEU A 531 33.23 -32.91 9.63
CA LEU A 531 31.89 -33.43 9.29
C LEU A 531 31.59 -33.10 7.83
N THR A 532 31.31 -34.14 7.04
CA THR A 532 30.99 -34.03 5.61
C THR A 532 29.66 -33.30 5.43
N GLY A 533 29.72 -32.02 5.07
CA GLY A 533 28.55 -31.18 4.86
C GLY A 533 27.66 -31.70 3.73
N LYS A 534 26.57 -32.38 4.08
CA LYS A 534 25.47 -32.62 3.15
C LYS A 534 24.92 -31.26 2.72
N THR A 535 24.86 -31.02 1.41
CA THR A 535 24.34 -29.77 0.85
C THR A 535 22.91 -29.53 1.33
N ALA A 536 22.70 -28.46 2.10
CA ALA A 536 21.38 -28.04 2.56
C ALA A 536 20.57 -27.55 1.35
N GLY A 537 19.85 -28.47 0.73
CA GLY A 537 19.08 -28.19 -0.48
C GLY A 537 18.06 -27.08 -0.25
N TRP A 538 17.90 -26.22 -1.27
CA TRP A 538 17.04 -25.02 -1.35
C TRP A 538 15.57 -25.16 -0.92
N TRP A 539 15.13 -26.35 -0.49
CA TRP A 539 13.74 -26.77 -0.31
C TRP A 539 13.45 -27.31 1.11
N SER A 540 14.36 -27.13 2.07
CA SER A 540 14.21 -27.65 3.44
C SER A 540 14.40 -26.62 4.57
N SER A 541 14.53 -25.34 4.25
CA SER A 541 14.73 -24.25 5.23
C SER A 541 13.42 -23.78 5.92
N ASP A 542 12.55 -24.73 6.30
CA ASP A 542 11.25 -24.47 6.96
C ASP A 542 11.37 -24.31 8.49
N GLU A 543 12.57 -24.40 9.08
CA GLU A 543 12.80 -24.49 10.55
C GLU A 543 13.91 -23.56 11.08
N ILE A 544 13.62 -22.25 11.22
CA ILE A 544 14.21 -21.38 12.25
C ILE A 544 13.11 -20.42 12.73
N GLY A 545 12.88 -20.34 14.05
CA GLY A 545 11.94 -19.38 14.65
C GLY A 545 11.00 -20.00 15.69
N GLY A 546 11.52 -20.25 16.90
CA GLY A 546 10.73 -20.82 18.00
C GLY A 546 11.60 -21.22 19.19
N THR A 547 11.98 -20.25 20.02
CA THR A 547 12.45 -20.50 21.39
C THR A 547 11.25 -20.46 22.33
N ASP A 548 10.71 -21.62 22.69
CA ASP A 548 9.60 -21.71 23.64
C ASP A 548 10.03 -21.21 25.02
N VAL A 549 9.24 -20.32 25.62
CA VAL A 549 9.45 -19.89 27.01
C VAL A 549 8.82 -20.90 27.95
N GLU A 550 9.66 -21.47 28.81
CA GLU A 550 9.32 -22.52 29.75
C GLU A 550 8.24 -22.05 30.77
N ARG A 551 7.18 -22.84 30.95
CA ARG A 551 6.22 -22.65 32.05
C ARG A 551 5.91 -23.99 32.70
N ALA A 552 6.00 -24.01 34.03
CA ALA A 552 6.00 -25.23 34.81
C ALA A 552 4.69 -26.04 34.71
N ARG A 553 4.80 -27.36 34.92
CA ARG A 553 3.66 -28.26 35.11
C ARG A 553 3.29 -28.32 36.57
N GLU A 554 2.00 -28.28 36.87
CA GLU A 554 1.45 -28.85 38.10
C GLU A 554 0.53 -30.03 37.74
N SER A 555 0.60 -31.09 38.55
CA SER A 555 -0.35 -32.19 38.57
C SER A 555 -1.53 -31.82 39.51
N THR A 556 -2.68 -32.49 39.59
CA THR A 556 -2.88 -33.96 39.61
C THR A 556 -4.33 -34.32 39.13
N PRO A 557 -5.00 -35.44 39.49
CA PRO A 557 -5.52 -36.38 38.50
C PRO A 557 -7.05 -36.32 38.23
N SER A 558 -7.48 -37.00 37.16
CA SER A 558 -8.90 -37.26 36.86
C SER A 558 -9.24 -38.76 36.95
N PRO A 559 -10.34 -39.16 37.62
CA PRO A 559 -10.80 -40.55 37.66
C PRO A 559 -11.72 -40.92 36.49
N ARG A 560 -11.74 -42.22 36.15
CA ARG A 560 -12.82 -42.96 35.47
C ARG A 560 -13.50 -43.87 36.54
N PRO A 561 -14.61 -44.61 36.29
CA PRO A 561 -15.37 -44.84 35.05
C PRO A 561 -16.92 -44.68 35.20
N GLY A 562 -17.70 -45.08 34.20
CA GLY A 562 -19.16 -45.26 34.31
C GLY A 562 -19.85 -45.59 32.97
N SER A 563 -20.92 -46.39 32.97
CA SER A 563 -21.70 -46.72 31.75
C SER A 563 -23.15 -47.13 32.05
N ARG A 564 -24.01 -47.11 31.01
CA ARG A 564 -25.46 -47.43 30.96
C ARG A 564 -26.42 -46.33 31.46
N GLY A 565 -27.55 -46.17 30.76
CA GLY A 565 -28.63 -45.24 31.14
C GLY A 565 -29.52 -44.74 29.98
N THR A 566 -30.40 -45.59 29.46
CA THR A 566 -31.63 -45.25 28.70
C THR A 566 -32.82 -45.90 29.44
N PRO A 567 -34.11 -45.55 29.22
CA PRO A 567 -34.74 -44.71 28.18
C PRO A 567 -35.26 -43.35 28.77
N ASP A 568 -36.18 -42.53 28.22
CA ASP A 568 -37.41 -42.82 27.45
C ASP A 568 -37.96 -41.68 26.54
N HIS A 569 -39.13 -41.94 25.94
CA HIS A 569 -39.65 -41.43 24.66
C HIS A 569 -40.45 -40.08 24.63
N LEU A 570 -40.58 -39.57 23.39
CA LEU A 570 -41.71 -38.80 22.80
C LEU A 570 -42.00 -37.35 23.25
N LYS A 571 -41.72 -36.38 22.34
CA LYS A 571 -42.76 -35.85 21.41
C LYS A 571 -42.20 -34.94 20.30
N ASP A 572 -42.91 -34.89 19.18
CA ASP A 572 -42.60 -34.14 17.97
C ASP A 572 -43.03 -32.65 18.04
N ASN A 573 -42.39 -31.78 17.25
CA ASN A 573 -43.01 -31.19 16.04
C ASN A 573 -42.11 -30.19 15.28
N TYR A 574 -42.38 -30.04 13.97
CA TYR A 574 -41.91 -29.01 13.01
C TYR A 574 -40.40 -28.67 12.98
N GLY A 575 -39.64 -28.82 11.89
CA GLY A 575 -39.94 -29.30 10.54
C GLY A 575 -39.94 -28.18 9.48
N LEU A 576 -38.86 -28.10 8.69
CA LEU A 576 -38.85 -27.47 7.36
C LEU A 576 -37.79 -28.13 6.46
N LYS A 577 -38.00 -28.08 5.14
CA LYS A 577 -37.32 -28.96 4.17
C LYS A 577 -36.03 -28.33 3.62
N GLY A 578 -34.94 -29.09 3.62
CA GLY A 578 -33.81 -28.81 2.74
C GLY A 578 -34.18 -29.12 1.28
N ILE A 579 -33.85 -28.22 0.36
CA ILE A 579 -33.96 -28.45 -1.09
C ILE A 579 -32.56 -28.43 -1.68
N SER A 580 -32.14 -29.56 -2.26
CA SER A 580 -30.95 -29.64 -3.09
C SER A 580 -31.29 -29.17 -4.49
N LEU A 581 -30.56 -28.19 -5.02
CA LEU A 581 -30.65 -27.76 -6.42
C LEU A 581 -29.29 -27.93 -7.11
N GLY A 582 -29.29 -28.71 -8.20
CA GLY A 582 -28.09 -29.23 -8.82
C GLY A 582 -27.29 -28.20 -9.62
N ALA A 583 -26.04 -28.55 -9.90
CA ALA A 583 -25.12 -27.74 -10.69
C ALA A 583 -25.61 -27.61 -12.15
N SER A 584 -25.96 -26.39 -12.56
CA SER A 584 -26.29 -26.04 -13.94
C SER A 584 -25.02 -25.88 -14.78
N ARG A 585 -24.93 -26.68 -15.86
CA ARG A 585 -23.90 -26.50 -16.90
C ARG A 585 -24.31 -25.34 -17.83
N PRO A 586 -23.37 -24.51 -18.31
CA PRO A 586 -23.66 -23.61 -19.42
C PRO A 586 -23.89 -24.42 -20.71
N VAL A 587 -25.03 -24.20 -21.36
CA VAL A 587 -25.31 -24.66 -22.73
C VAL A 587 -25.31 -23.41 -23.61
N GLY A 588 -24.69 -23.48 -24.78
CA GLY A 588 -24.65 -22.38 -25.74
C GLY A 588 -25.17 -22.81 -27.10
N GLY A 589 -25.83 -21.87 -27.80
CA GLY A 589 -26.07 -21.95 -29.23
C GLY A 589 -27.44 -21.43 -29.71
N VAL A 590 -27.41 -20.43 -30.60
CA VAL A 590 -28.42 -20.14 -31.65
C VAL A 590 -29.76 -19.56 -31.12
N SER A 591 -30.48 -18.63 -31.78
CA SER A 591 -30.40 -18.02 -33.13
C SER A 591 -30.53 -16.48 -33.13
N LYS A 592 -30.44 -15.87 -34.33
CA LYS A 592 -30.76 -14.46 -34.62
C LYS A 592 -32.18 -14.04 -34.20
N GLY A 593 -32.34 -12.74 -33.96
CA GLY A 593 -33.62 -12.02 -34.04
C GLY A 593 -33.35 -10.53 -34.30
N GLU A 594 -33.65 -10.05 -35.50
CA GLU A 594 -33.58 -8.62 -35.86
C GLU A 594 -34.91 -7.95 -35.50
N VAL A 595 -34.87 -6.75 -34.92
CA VAL A 595 -36.04 -5.88 -34.73
C VAL A 595 -35.62 -4.45 -35.06
N GLU A 596 -36.07 -3.94 -36.21
CA GLU A 596 -36.03 -2.52 -36.51
C GLU A 596 -37.05 -1.77 -35.63
N ILE A 597 -36.71 -0.56 -35.19
CA ILE A 597 -37.66 0.37 -34.58
C ILE A 597 -37.79 1.56 -35.52
N GLY A 598 -38.81 1.53 -36.38
CA GLY A 598 -39.11 2.59 -37.33
C GLY A 598 -39.62 3.86 -36.64
N VAL A 599 -39.18 5.02 -37.15
CA VAL A 599 -39.67 6.33 -36.70
C VAL A 599 -41.00 6.64 -37.40
N GLY A 600 -42.06 6.85 -36.62
CA GLY A 600 -43.38 7.25 -37.12
C GLY A 600 -43.94 8.44 -36.36
N ALA A 601 -43.94 9.62 -36.98
CA ALA A 601 -44.58 10.81 -36.42
C ALA A 601 -46.05 10.91 -36.90
N GLY A 602 -46.98 11.18 -35.99
CA GLY A 602 -48.40 11.37 -36.27
C GLY A 602 -48.99 12.43 -35.34
N SER A 603 -49.82 13.31 -35.89
CA SER A 603 -50.30 14.52 -35.21
C SER A 603 -51.64 14.35 -34.50
N GLY A 604 -51.81 15.09 -33.40
CA GLY A 604 -53.09 15.32 -32.72
C GLY A 604 -52.97 16.57 -31.86
N ALA A 605 -53.86 17.54 -32.01
CA ALA A 605 -53.72 18.87 -31.41
C ALA A 605 -55.06 19.39 -30.86
N GLU A 606 -55.07 19.82 -29.58
CA GLU A 606 -56.19 20.56 -29.01
C GLU A 606 -55.82 21.30 -27.70
N GLY A 607 -56.73 22.15 -27.18
CA GLY A 607 -56.88 22.30 -25.72
C GLY A 607 -56.10 23.40 -24.99
N ARG A 608 -56.26 24.68 -25.36
CA ARG A 608 -55.85 25.86 -24.55
C ARG A 608 -56.11 25.72 -23.03
N LYS A 609 -55.13 26.08 -22.19
CA LYS A 609 -55.26 27.11 -21.12
C LYS A 609 -53.92 27.47 -20.44
N LYS A 610 -53.51 28.74 -20.54
CA LYS A 610 -52.51 29.40 -19.67
C LYS A 610 -53.21 30.42 -18.77
N LYS A 611 -52.76 30.55 -17.51
CA LYS A 611 -52.87 31.78 -16.72
C LYS A 611 -51.79 31.81 -15.63
N LYS A 612 -50.68 32.53 -15.88
CA LYS A 612 -49.87 33.16 -14.83
C LYS A 612 -50.36 34.61 -14.68
N ALA A 613 -50.20 35.19 -13.50
CA ALA A 613 -50.79 36.49 -13.15
C ALA A 613 -49.72 37.60 -12.99
N LYS A 614 -50.20 38.85 -12.83
CA LYS A 614 -49.45 40.06 -12.41
C LYS A 614 -48.47 40.64 -13.46
N LYS A 615 -48.28 41.97 -13.59
CA LYS A 615 -48.88 43.14 -12.88
C LYS A 615 -48.65 44.45 -13.67
N LYS A 616 -49.62 45.40 -13.62
CA LYS A 616 -49.50 46.86 -13.91
C LYS A 616 -49.12 47.24 -15.38
N GLU A 617 -49.91 48.12 -16.02
CA GLU A 617 -49.74 49.58 -16.17
C GLU A 617 -48.52 50.00 -17.03
N GLY A 618 -48.64 50.92 -18.00
CA GLY A 618 -49.89 51.56 -18.46
C GLY A 618 -49.69 52.91 -19.14
N ASP A 619 -49.31 52.89 -20.42
CA ASP A 619 -49.64 53.83 -21.51
C ASP A 619 -49.30 53.12 -22.85
#